data_AF-D6GUZ2-F1
#
_entry.id   AF-D6GUZ2-F1
#
_cell.length_a   1.000
_cell.length_b   1.000
_cell.length_c   1.000
_cell.angle_alpha   90.00
_cell.angle_beta   90.00
_cell.angle_gamma   90.00
#
_symmetry.space_group_name_H-M   'P 1'
#
loop_
_entity.id
_entity.type
_entity.pdbx_description
1 polymer ?
#
loop_
_entity_poly.entity_id
_entity_poly.type
_entity_poly.pdbx_seq_one_letter_code
_entity_poly.pdbx_strand_id
1 'polypeptide(L)'
;MVKGKILADSKLEQLIDNGYLTLSPKLEDYQIRPASIDLRLGKIYDSSGKEIPYDLEGLYHLEPKHHYYMDTLESVSTNIKSNINFYVIPRSSFGRSLVNISPVEGYLKISSNFASNKLLCSIEPGNLAVDIRKGDRIIQLVGVKGNDNNNKRYTFHIGDILVPKIDLKVTPTDGIKDNELFYKYYEQNIKICRDTYIKCISKEKVDYSGNNMAAIATCYSIGSLGLVNKRKNLSYVDPGYSGNLFALIMGEDSECILKVGDNVLDLKEYKIYGKVKRGYKDSSIKSHYL
;
A
#
# COMPACT_ATOMS: atom_id res chain seq x y z
N MET A 1 3.82 3.31 -13.43
CA MET A 1 3.18 4.43 -12.69
C MET A 1 1.96 4.90 -13.47
N VAL A 2 0.83 5.14 -12.80
CA VAL A 2 -0.46 5.40 -13.49
C VAL A 2 -0.53 6.82 -14.05
N LYS A 3 -1.06 6.98 -15.27
CA LYS A 3 -1.41 8.28 -15.84
C LYS A 3 -2.91 8.47 -15.80
N GLY A 4 -3.37 9.53 -15.15
CA GLY A 4 -4.78 9.83 -15.05
C GLY A 4 -5.11 10.54 -13.75
N LYS A 5 -6.42 10.70 -13.54
CA LYS A 5 -6.98 11.20 -12.29
C LYS A 5 -7.53 10.04 -11.47
N ILE A 6 -7.23 10.00 -10.18
CA ILE A 6 -7.75 8.94 -9.30
C ILE A 6 -9.24 9.18 -9.05
N LEU A 7 -10.06 8.14 -9.08
CA LEU A 7 -11.49 8.27 -8.80
C LEU A 7 -11.71 8.56 -7.30
N ALA A 8 -12.50 9.59 -7.01
CA ALA A 8 -13.04 9.80 -5.67
C ALA A 8 -14.03 8.70 -5.30
N ASP A 9 -14.27 8.52 -4.00
CA ASP A 9 -15.33 7.68 -3.46
C ASP A 9 -16.70 7.94 -4.10
N SER A 10 -17.09 9.20 -4.34
CA SER A 10 -18.35 9.52 -5.04
C SER A 10 -18.45 8.93 -6.45
N LYS A 11 -17.32 8.77 -7.14
CA LYS A 11 -17.27 8.15 -8.48
C LYS A 11 -17.21 6.64 -8.39
N LEU A 12 -16.53 6.09 -7.40
CA LEU A 12 -16.55 4.65 -7.13
C LEU A 12 -17.96 4.18 -6.80
N GLU A 13 -18.67 4.88 -5.91
CA GLU A 13 -20.09 4.66 -5.61
C GLU A 13 -20.96 4.76 -6.86
N GLN A 14 -20.80 5.84 -7.65
CA GLN A 14 -21.57 6.00 -8.88
C GLN A 14 -21.33 4.84 -9.86
N LEU A 15 -20.12 4.27 -9.94
CA LEU A 15 -19.86 3.10 -10.78
C LEU A 15 -20.53 1.84 -10.22
N ILE A 16 -20.57 1.68 -8.89
CA ILE A 16 -21.25 0.56 -8.22
C ILE A 16 -22.76 0.64 -8.39
N ASP A 17 -23.36 1.80 -8.12
CA ASP A 17 -24.81 2.03 -8.19
C ASP A 17 -25.35 1.82 -9.60
N ASN A 18 -24.55 2.16 -10.63
CA ASN A 18 -24.91 1.97 -12.03
C ASN A 18 -24.57 0.56 -12.57
N GLY A 19 -24.02 -0.34 -11.75
CA GLY A 19 -23.62 -1.69 -12.16
C GLY A 19 -22.41 -1.75 -13.11
N TYR A 20 -21.63 -0.66 -13.19
CA TYR A 20 -20.40 -0.63 -13.98
C TYR A 20 -19.20 -1.23 -13.24
N LEU A 21 -19.23 -1.22 -11.90
CA LEU A 21 -18.26 -1.90 -11.04
C LEU A 21 -19.04 -2.74 -10.04
N THR A 22 -18.89 -4.06 -10.08
CA THR A 22 -19.57 -4.98 -9.17
C THR A 22 -18.55 -5.66 -8.28
N LEU A 23 -18.79 -5.63 -6.97
CA LEU A 23 -18.05 -6.40 -5.98
C LEU A 23 -19.01 -7.31 -5.21
N SER A 24 -18.67 -8.58 -5.08
CA SER A 24 -19.48 -9.56 -4.34
C SER A 24 -18.61 -10.40 -3.39
N PRO A 25 -18.96 -10.54 -2.11
CA PRO A 25 -20.19 -10.06 -1.47
C PRO A 25 -20.26 -8.53 -1.37
N LYS A 26 -21.45 -8.01 -1.05
CA LYS A 26 -21.69 -6.56 -0.94
C LYS A 26 -20.67 -5.93 0.01
N LEU A 27 -20.16 -4.76 -0.39
CA LEU A 27 -19.22 -3.98 0.41
C LEU A 27 -19.88 -3.44 1.68
N GLU A 28 -19.08 -3.40 2.74
CA GLU A 28 -19.38 -2.66 3.96
C GLU A 28 -18.98 -1.18 3.79
N ASP A 29 -19.71 -0.26 4.44
CA ASP A 29 -19.55 1.19 4.22
C ASP A 29 -18.13 1.71 4.44
N TYR A 30 -17.39 1.08 5.36
CA TYR A 30 -16.01 1.45 5.69
C TYR A 30 -14.97 0.94 4.68
N GLN A 31 -15.32 0.00 3.80
CA GLN A 31 -14.43 -0.50 2.76
C GLN A 31 -14.21 0.56 1.68
N ILE A 32 -15.17 1.43 1.43
CA ILE A 32 -15.01 2.56 0.51
C ILE A 32 -14.22 3.67 1.23
N ARG A 33 -13.01 3.94 0.75
CA ARG A 33 -12.09 4.98 1.22
C ARG A 33 -12.21 6.21 0.31
N PRO A 34 -11.66 7.37 0.68
CA PRO A 34 -11.77 8.61 -0.11
C PRO A 34 -11.40 8.47 -1.59
N ALA A 35 -10.47 7.57 -1.93
CA ALA A 35 -9.97 7.35 -3.29
C ALA A 35 -9.70 5.87 -3.64
N SER A 36 -10.24 4.93 -2.87
CA SER A 36 -10.01 3.48 -3.06
C SER A 36 -11.10 2.62 -2.42
N ILE A 37 -11.08 1.32 -2.69
CA ILE A 37 -11.94 0.32 -2.03
C ILE A 37 -11.04 -0.74 -1.39
N ASP A 38 -11.10 -0.90 -0.08
CA ASP A 38 -10.40 -1.97 0.62
C ASP A 38 -11.00 -3.34 0.27
N LEU A 39 -10.15 -4.30 -0.07
CA LEU A 39 -10.54 -5.69 -0.33
C LEU A 39 -10.15 -6.55 0.87
N ARG A 40 -11.01 -7.50 1.20
CA ARG A 40 -10.86 -8.39 2.35
C ARG A 40 -10.17 -9.68 1.96
N LEU A 41 -9.36 -10.18 2.87
CA LEU A 41 -8.64 -11.43 2.70
C LEU A 41 -9.59 -12.63 2.75
N GLY A 42 -9.51 -13.49 1.73
CA GLY A 42 -10.26 -14.72 1.60
C GLY A 42 -9.45 -15.93 2.05
N LYS A 43 -9.04 -16.80 1.13
CA LYS A 43 -8.27 -18.02 1.38
C LYS A 43 -6.77 -17.78 1.26
N ILE A 44 -6.00 -18.60 1.94
CA ILE A 44 -4.53 -18.59 1.92
C ILE A 44 -4.07 -19.89 1.28
N TYR A 45 -2.99 -19.81 0.52
CA TYR A 45 -2.34 -20.93 -0.14
C TYR A 45 -0.84 -20.88 0.12
N ASP A 46 -0.21 -22.04 0.30
CA ASP A 46 1.24 -22.13 0.35
C ASP A 46 1.86 -21.98 -1.05
N SER A 47 3.19 -22.02 -1.13
CA SER A 47 3.92 -21.92 -2.40
C SER A 47 3.63 -23.08 -3.37
N SER A 48 3.07 -24.20 -2.90
CA SER A 48 2.63 -25.32 -3.73
C SER A 48 1.21 -25.15 -4.28
N GLY A 49 0.50 -24.09 -3.85
CA GLY A 49 -0.90 -23.83 -4.21
C GLY A 49 -1.90 -24.61 -3.34
N LYS A 50 -1.45 -25.27 -2.28
CA LYS A 50 -2.33 -25.97 -1.35
C LYS A 50 -2.99 -24.96 -0.42
N GLU A 51 -4.32 -25.04 -0.31
CA GLU A 51 -5.09 -24.21 0.62
C GLU A 51 -4.67 -24.50 2.06
N ILE A 52 -4.37 -23.44 2.81
CA ILE A 52 -4.04 -23.49 4.22
C ILE A 52 -5.29 -23.11 5.00
N PRO A 53 -5.80 -23.99 5.88
CA PRO A 53 -6.95 -23.66 6.70
C PRO A 53 -6.56 -22.60 7.72
N TYR A 54 -7.48 -21.65 7.95
CA TYR A 54 -7.42 -20.82 9.15
C TYR A 54 -7.67 -21.68 10.40
N ASP A 55 -7.22 -21.20 11.54
CA ASP A 55 -7.66 -21.74 12.83
C ASP A 55 -9.14 -21.45 13.10
N LEU A 56 -9.63 -21.89 14.27
CA LEU A 56 -11.03 -21.72 14.67
C LEU A 56 -11.45 -20.25 14.83
N GLU A 57 -10.51 -19.34 15.03
CA GLU A 57 -10.76 -17.90 15.15
C GLU A 57 -10.64 -17.18 13.80
N GLY A 58 -10.35 -17.91 12.72
CA GLY A 58 -10.10 -17.33 11.42
C GLY A 58 -8.72 -16.67 11.31
N LEU A 59 -7.77 -17.02 12.19
CA LEU A 59 -6.41 -16.52 12.24
C LEU A 59 -5.46 -17.48 11.53
N TYR A 60 -4.41 -16.93 10.92
CA TYR A 60 -3.30 -17.68 10.37
C TYR A 60 -1.97 -16.96 10.68
N HIS A 61 -1.00 -17.74 11.11
CA HIS A 61 0.36 -17.29 11.39
C HIS A 61 1.23 -17.45 10.14
N LEU A 62 1.61 -16.34 9.52
CA LEU A 62 2.53 -16.35 8.39
C LEU A 62 3.97 -16.40 8.91
N GLU A 63 4.67 -17.48 8.57
CA GLU A 63 6.05 -17.67 8.97
C GLU A 63 6.99 -16.68 8.25
N PRO A 64 8.05 -16.19 8.93
CA PRO A 64 9.04 -15.32 8.31
C PRO A 64 9.63 -15.94 7.04
N LYS A 65 9.89 -15.12 6.02
CA LYS A 65 10.58 -15.51 4.77
C LYS A 65 9.89 -16.62 3.96
N HIS A 66 8.64 -16.97 4.28
CA HIS A 66 7.84 -17.89 3.49
C HIS A 66 7.00 -17.13 2.47
N HIS A 67 6.73 -17.75 1.33
CA HIS A 67 5.91 -17.18 0.27
C HIS A 67 4.53 -17.84 0.28
N TYR A 68 3.50 -17.01 0.35
CA TYR A 68 2.11 -17.44 0.33
C TYR A 68 1.35 -16.73 -0.79
N TYR A 69 0.24 -17.32 -1.20
CA TYR A 69 -0.75 -16.67 -2.07
C TYR A 69 -2.06 -16.50 -1.33
N MET A 70 -2.79 -15.44 -1.65
CA MET A 70 -4.00 -15.05 -0.95
C MET A 70 -5.03 -14.55 -1.93
N ASP A 71 -6.23 -15.12 -1.86
CA ASP A 71 -7.37 -14.64 -2.62
C ASP A 71 -8.15 -13.57 -1.84
N THR A 72 -8.94 -12.76 -2.54
CA THR A 72 -9.89 -11.84 -1.91
C THR A 72 -11.23 -12.51 -1.64
N LEU A 73 -11.95 -12.05 -0.60
CA LEU A 73 -13.36 -12.41 -0.43
C LEU A 73 -14.19 -11.85 -1.58
N GLU A 74 -13.89 -10.62 -2.00
CA GLU A 74 -14.58 -9.97 -3.10
C GLU A 74 -14.18 -10.57 -4.45
N SER A 75 -15.17 -10.98 -5.23
CA SER A 75 -15.10 -11.01 -6.68
C SER A 75 -15.18 -9.59 -7.22
N VAL A 76 -14.53 -9.32 -8.35
CA VAL A 76 -14.54 -8.00 -8.98
C VAL A 76 -14.90 -8.16 -10.45
N SER A 77 -15.94 -7.45 -10.86
CA SER A 77 -16.36 -7.35 -12.25
C SER A 77 -16.55 -5.90 -12.66
N THR A 78 -16.23 -5.60 -13.91
CA THR A 78 -16.36 -4.26 -14.50
C THR A 78 -17.05 -4.35 -15.85
N ASN A 79 -17.98 -3.45 -16.12
CA ASN A 79 -18.61 -3.26 -17.43
C ASN A 79 -18.45 -1.80 -17.86
N ILE A 80 -17.20 -1.34 -17.89
CA ILE A 80 -16.90 0.08 -18.05
C ILE A 80 -16.56 0.38 -19.50
N LYS A 81 -17.43 1.17 -20.15
CA LYS A 81 -17.21 1.65 -21.53
C LYS A 81 -16.30 2.88 -21.61
N SER A 82 -15.76 3.34 -20.48
CA SER A 82 -14.93 4.54 -20.39
C SER A 82 -13.44 4.21 -20.21
N ASN A 83 -12.58 5.22 -20.30
CA ASN A 83 -11.14 5.10 -20.13
C ASN A 83 -10.69 4.97 -18.65
N ILE A 84 -11.46 4.24 -17.84
CA ILE A 84 -11.18 3.96 -16.44
C ILE A 84 -10.54 2.59 -16.33
N ASN A 85 -9.46 2.51 -15.55
CA ASN A 85 -8.80 1.27 -15.20
C ASN A 85 -8.72 1.16 -13.69
N PHE A 86 -8.77 -0.05 -13.13
CA PHE A 86 -8.49 -0.25 -11.71
C PHE A 86 -7.15 -0.92 -11.48
N TYR A 87 -6.52 -0.53 -10.39
CA TYR A 87 -5.24 -1.04 -9.94
C TYR A 87 -5.46 -1.66 -8.56
N VAL A 88 -5.03 -2.89 -8.38
CA VAL A 88 -4.94 -3.51 -7.05
C VAL A 88 -3.59 -3.14 -6.47
N ILE A 89 -3.58 -2.59 -5.26
CA ILE A 89 -2.35 -2.15 -4.58
C ILE A 89 -2.41 -2.53 -3.10
N PRO A 90 -1.27 -2.67 -2.41
CA PRO A 90 -1.24 -2.85 -0.96
C PRO A 90 -1.79 -1.64 -0.21
N ARG A 91 -2.32 -1.87 1.00
CA ARG A 91 -2.66 -0.79 1.93
C ARG A 91 -1.41 -0.32 2.66
N SER A 92 -1.32 1.00 2.86
CA SER A 92 -0.16 1.64 3.49
C SER A 92 0.00 1.29 4.97
N SER A 93 -1.06 0.83 5.64
CA SER A 93 -1.00 0.30 7.02
C SER A 93 -0.28 -1.04 7.07
N PHE A 94 -0.52 -1.92 6.10
CA PHE A 94 0.04 -3.27 6.10
C PHE A 94 1.48 -3.31 5.56
N GLY A 95 1.81 -2.42 4.61
CA GLY A 95 3.20 -2.17 4.20
C GLY A 95 4.08 -1.54 5.29
N ARG A 96 3.59 -1.40 6.54
CA ARG A 96 4.39 -1.06 7.74
C ARG A 96 4.79 -2.29 8.53
N SER A 97 4.14 -3.43 8.31
CA SER A 97 4.32 -4.67 9.08
C SER A 97 5.46 -5.56 8.56
N LEU A 98 6.43 -4.99 7.84
CA LEU A 98 7.53 -5.73 7.19
C LEU A 98 7.09 -6.81 6.18
N VAL A 99 5.84 -6.79 5.74
CA VAL A 99 5.30 -7.76 4.79
C VAL A 99 5.35 -7.21 3.38
N ASN A 100 5.94 -7.98 2.47
CA ASN A 100 5.81 -7.76 1.05
C ASN A 100 4.45 -8.29 0.60
N ILE A 101 3.59 -7.43 0.06
CA ILE A 101 2.37 -7.86 -0.61
C ILE A 101 2.44 -7.38 -2.04
N SER A 102 2.25 -8.26 -3.01
CA SER A 102 2.15 -7.89 -4.42
C SER A 102 0.94 -8.56 -5.07
N PRO A 103 0.10 -7.85 -5.81
CA PRO A 103 -0.87 -8.51 -6.69
C PRO A 103 -0.13 -9.44 -7.65
N VAL A 104 -0.60 -10.68 -7.83
CA VAL A 104 0.05 -11.61 -8.78
C VAL A 104 -0.06 -11.03 -10.19
N GLU A 105 1.06 -11.06 -10.94
CA GLU A 105 1.19 -10.51 -12.29
C GLU A 105 0.00 -10.92 -13.16
N GLY A 106 -0.90 -9.97 -13.40
CA GLY A 106 -2.22 -10.24 -14.00
C GLY A 106 -3.29 -9.26 -13.52
N TYR A 107 -3.15 -8.72 -12.31
CA TYR A 107 -4.19 -7.87 -11.69
C TYR A 107 -3.78 -6.43 -11.40
N LEU A 108 -2.63 -5.98 -11.94
CA LEU A 108 -2.21 -4.58 -11.86
C LEU A 108 -3.12 -3.65 -12.66
N LYS A 109 -3.84 -4.15 -13.68
CA LYS A 109 -4.75 -3.33 -14.48
C LYS A 109 -6.00 -4.14 -14.83
N ILE A 110 -7.08 -3.88 -14.11
CA ILE A 110 -8.43 -4.32 -14.47
C ILE A 110 -8.93 -3.38 -15.57
N SER A 111 -8.98 -3.87 -16.81
CA SER A 111 -9.50 -3.15 -17.98
C SER A 111 -11.02 -3.20 -18.05
N SER A 112 -11.61 -2.47 -19.01
CA SER A 112 -13.02 -2.60 -19.40
C SER A 112 -13.42 -4.07 -19.63
N ASN A 113 -14.60 -4.46 -19.15
CA ASN A 113 -15.19 -5.80 -19.34
C ASN A 113 -14.42 -6.94 -18.68
N PHE A 114 -13.69 -6.65 -17.61
CA PHE A 114 -13.06 -7.67 -16.78
C PHE A 114 -14.06 -8.30 -15.83
N ALA A 115 -14.02 -9.63 -15.69
CA ALA A 115 -14.70 -10.34 -14.62
C ALA A 115 -13.73 -11.37 -14.03
N SER A 116 -13.46 -11.28 -12.73
CA SER A 116 -12.76 -12.34 -11.99
C SER A 116 -13.56 -12.75 -10.77
N ASN A 117 -13.57 -14.05 -10.53
CA ASN A 117 -14.18 -14.62 -9.33
C ASN A 117 -13.47 -14.15 -8.07
N LYS A 118 -12.15 -13.94 -8.10
CA LYS A 118 -11.34 -13.42 -6.97
C LYS A 118 -10.03 -12.81 -7.48
N LEU A 119 -9.47 -11.87 -6.73
CA LEU A 119 -8.14 -11.32 -6.98
C LEU A 119 -7.12 -12.09 -6.16
N LEU A 120 -5.96 -12.37 -6.74
CA LEU A 120 -4.86 -13.08 -6.08
C LEU A 120 -3.71 -12.10 -5.77
N CYS A 121 -3.18 -12.17 -4.57
CA CYS A 121 -1.95 -11.49 -4.18
C CYS A 121 -0.94 -12.50 -3.62
N SER A 122 0.33 -12.27 -3.91
CA SER A 122 1.42 -12.87 -3.17
C SER A 122 1.70 -12.07 -1.92
N ILE A 123 2.12 -12.79 -0.88
CA ILE A 123 2.50 -12.24 0.40
C ILE A 123 3.75 -12.98 0.90
N GLU A 124 4.71 -12.21 1.36
CA GLU A 124 5.98 -12.71 1.88
C GLU A 124 6.32 -11.87 3.12
N PRO A 125 6.08 -12.41 4.32
CA PRO A 125 6.56 -11.79 5.55
C PRO A 125 8.07 -11.62 5.49
N GLY A 126 8.56 -10.50 6.02
CA GLY A 126 9.99 -10.24 6.13
C GLY A 126 10.67 -11.14 7.18
N ASN A 127 11.41 -10.51 8.08
CA ASN A 127 12.12 -11.25 9.14
C ASN A 127 11.24 -11.57 10.36
N LEU A 128 10.00 -11.06 10.39
CA LEU A 128 9.06 -11.30 11.47
C LEU A 128 7.84 -12.05 10.96
N ALA A 129 7.32 -12.93 11.81
CA ALA A 129 6.08 -13.61 11.57
C ALA A 129 4.92 -12.62 11.65
N VAL A 130 3.86 -12.87 10.89
CA VAL A 130 2.72 -11.97 10.85
C VAL A 130 1.41 -12.74 10.94
N ASP A 131 0.63 -12.36 11.93
CA ASP A 131 -0.71 -12.83 12.14
C ASP A 131 -1.69 -12.09 11.22
N ILE A 132 -2.50 -12.86 10.50
CA ILE A 132 -3.54 -12.34 9.63
C ILE A 132 -4.85 -13.09 9.86
N ARG A 133 -5.96 -12.38 9.70
CA ARG A 133 -7.29 -12.94 9.84
C ARG A 133 -8.04 -12.93 8.53
N LYS A 134 -8.90 -13.92 8.35
CA LYS A 134 -9.91 -13.90 7.29
C LYS A 134 -10.73 -12.62 7.42
N GLY A 135 -10.89 -11.88 6.33
CA GLY A 135 -11.55 -10.58 6.34
C GLY A 135 -10.60 -9.38 6.49
N ASP A 136 -9.32 -9.60 6.81
CA ASP A 136 -8.36 -8.50 6.92
C ASP A 136 -8.22 -7.73 5.62
N ARG A 137 -8.12 -6.42 5.73
CA ARG A 137 -8.01 -5.50 4.59
C ARG A 137 -6.55 -5.19 4.36
N ILE A 138 -5.91 -5.93 3.46
CA ILE A 138 -4.46 -5.83 3.21
C ILE A 138 -4.12 -5.22 1.85
N ILE A 139 -5.06 -5.30 0.90
CA ILE A 139 -4.99 -4.65 -0.42
C ILE A 139 -6.22 -3.77 -0.65
N GLN A 140 -6.13 -2.90 -1.64
CA GLN A 140 -7.17 -1.97 -2.04
C GLN A 140 -7.20 -1.81 -3.55
N LEU A 141 -8.39 -1.50 -4.07
CA LEU A 141 -8.68 -1.24 -5.46
C LEU A 141 -8.72 0.28 -5.69
N VAL A 142 -7.89 0.79 -6.60
CA VAL A 142 -7.82 2.21 -6.95
C VAL A 142 -8.25 2.40 -8.40
N GLY A 143 -9.34 3.14 -8.61
CA GLY A 143 -9.82 3.48 -9.94
C GLY A 143 -9.07 4.70 -10.49
N VAL A 144 -8.67 4.64 -11.75
CA VAL A 144 -7.96 5.74 -12.43
C VAL A 144 -8.56 6.01 -13.78
N LYS A 145 -9.02 7.26 -13.97
CA LYS A 145 -9.50 7.78 -15.24
C LYS A 145 -8.32 8.28 -16.06
N GLY A 146 -8.00 7.59 -17.15
CA GLY A 146 -6.96 8.02 -18.09
C GLY A 146 -7.32 9.31 -18.83
N ASN A 147 -6.32 9.92 -19.46
CA ASN A 147 -6.49 10.91 -20.52
C ASN A 147 -5.90 10.27 -21.80
N ASP A 148 -6.73 9.66 -22.64
CA ASP A 148 -6.42 9.16 -24.00
C ASP A 148 -5.33 8.07 -24.23
N ASN A 149 -5.54 7.35 -25.34
CA ASN A 149 -4.98 6.06 -25.79
C ASN A 149 -3.48 6.02 -26.14
N ASN A 150 -2.63 6.94 -25.68
CA ASN A 150 -1.23 6.93 -26.09
C ASN A 150 -0.36 6.02 -25.20
N ASN A 151 -0.13 4.80 -25.70
CA ASN A 151 0.87 3.83 -25.26
C ASN A 151 2.31 4.32 -25.54
N LYS A 152 2.77 5.40 -24.89
CA LYS A 152 4.21 5.72 -24.87
C LYS A 152 4.82 5.20 -23.57
N ARG A 153 5.96 4.50 -23.67
CA ARG A 153 6.84 4.25 -22.53
C ARG A 153 7.20 5.61 -21.92
N TYR A 154 7.06 5.71 -20.60
CA TYR A 154 7.13 6.98 -19.90
C TYR A 154 8.37 7.06 -19.04
N THR A 155 9.27 7.94 -19.43
CA THR A 155 10.32 8.52 -18.59
C THR A 155 9.72 9.70 -17.81
N PHE A 156 10.04 9.80 -16.53
CA PHE A 156 9.47 10.77 -15.61
C PHE A 156 10.31 12.06 -15.62
N HIS A 157 9.65 13.21 -15.71
CA HIS A 157 10.25 14.52 -15.38
C HIS A 157 9.62 15.00 -14.08
N ILE A 158 10.49 15.43 -13.18
CA ILE A 158 10.19 15.74 -11.80
C ILE A 158 9.67 17.19 -11.72
N GLY A 159 8.44 17.39 -11.24
CA GLY A 159 7.98 18.70 -10.72
C GLY A 159 8.50 18.92 -9.31
N ASP A 160 8.22 20.09 -8.71
CA ASP A 160 8.76 20.49 -7.39
C ASP A 160 8.74 19.32 -6.38
N ILE A 161 9.95 18.82 -6.07
CA ILE A 161 10.14 17.73 -5.12
C ILE A 161 10.01 18.35 -3.74
N LEU A 162 8.91 18.06 -3.05
CA LEU A 162 8.95 18.04 -1.60
C LEU A 162 9.74 16.79 -1.24
N VAL A 163 11.02 16.99 -0.91
CA VAL A 163 11.86 15.92 -0.42
C VAL A 163 11.75 15.90 1.09
N PRO A 164 10.98 14.96 1.68
CA PRO A 164 10.91 14.91 3.10
C PRO A 164 12.25 14.50 3.70
N LYS A 165 12.89 15.39 4.46
CA LYS A 165 14.03 15.10 5.33
C LYS A 165 13.58 14.11 6.39
N ILE A 166 14.30 13.02 6.61
CA ILE A 166 13.95 12.09 7.69
C ILE A 166 14.25 12.70 9.06
N ASP A 167 13.34 12.49 10.01
CA ASP A 167 13.64 12.40 11.44
C ASP A 167 13.76 10.90 11.80
N LEU A 168 14.99 10.43 12.04
CA LEU A 168 15.29 9.00 12.10
C LEU A 168 14.76 8.42 13.42
N LYS A 169 13.75 7.55 13.33
CA LYS A 169 13.31 6.69 14.45
C LYS A 169 13.40 5.23 14.02
N VAL A 170 14.62 4.74 13.95
CA VAL A 170 14.96 3.38 13.53
C VAL A 170 14.79 2.38 14.67
N THR A 171 14.33 1.16 14.37
CA THR A 171 14.09 0.13 15.39
C THR A 171 14.49 -1.27 14.93
N PRO A 172 15.46 -1.92 15.59
CA PRO A 172 15.72 -3.37 15.51
C PRO A 172 14.94 -4.15 16.59
N THR A 173 14.60 -5.41 16.32
CA THR A 173 13.59 -6.20 17.07
C THR A 173 14.11 -7.50 17.67
N ASP A 174 13.60 -7.84 18.86
CA ASP A 174 13.14 -9.18 19.23
C ASP A 174 11.78 -9.03 19.97
N GLY A 175 10.74 -9.76 19.53
CA GLY A 175 9.54 -10.13 20.29
C GLY A 175 8.43 -9.09 20.61
N ILE A 176 7.32 -9.16 19.83
CA ILE A 176 5.88 -8.98 20.16
C ILE A 176 5.40 -7.74 20.99
N LYS A 177 4.36 -7.06 20.43
CA LYS A 177 3.46 -5.97 20.91
C LYS A 177 3.59 -4.61 20.22
N ASP A 178 2.56 -4.27 19.44
CA ASP A 178 2.46 -3.08 18.57
C ASP A 178 2.50 -1.72 19.30
N ASN A 179 2.43 -1.74 20.65
CA ASN A 179 2.54 -0.55 21.50
C ASN A 179 3.90 -0.38 22.20
N GLU A 180 4.84 -1.33 22.04
CA GLU A 180 6.14 -1.32 22.75
C GLU A 180 7.36 -1.59 21.84
N LEU A 181 7.22 -1.46 20.51
CA LEU A 181 8.23 -1.93 19.55
C LEU A 181 8.86 -0.84 18.67
N PHE A 182 9.10 0.37 19.22
CA PHE A 182 9.95 1.39 18.59
C PHE A 182 10.77 2.15 19.63
N TYR A 183 12.06 1.82 19.78
CA TYR A 183 12.99 2.66 20.55
C TYR A 183 13.35 3.92 19.76
N LYS A 184 13.39 5.06 20.44
CA LYS A 184 13.75 6.34 19.82
C LYS A 184 15.26 6.47 19.77
N TYR A 185 15.83 6.21 18.60
CA TYR A 185 17.24 6.46 18.32
C TYR A 185 17.45 7.96 18.02
N TYR A 186 18.52 8.56 18.56
CA TYR A 186 18.77 10.02 18.47
C TYR A 186 20.13 10.34 17.84
N GLU A 187 20.65 9.46 16.99
CA GLU A 187 21.91 9.74 16.27
C GLU A 187 21.65 10.45 14.94
N GLN A 188 22.57 11.34 14.55
CA GLN A 188 22.50 12.05 13.28
C GLN A 188 22.77 11.13 12.08
N ASN A 189 23.39 9.97 12.31
CA ASN A 189 23.74 8.99 11.29
C ASN A 189 23.34 7.60 11.80
N ILE A 190 22.81 6.77 10.92
CA ILE A 190 22.42 5.41 11.26
C ILE A 190 23.02 4.47 10.24
N LYS A 191 23.79 3.52 10.76
CA LYS A 191 24.34 2.39 10.02
C LYS A 191 23.25 1.34 9.82
N ILE A 192 22.91 1.07 8.58
CA ILE A 192 21.92 0.07 8.18
C ILE A 192 22.67 -1.10 7.57
N CYS A 193 22.62 -2.23 8.25
CA CYS A 193 23.20 -3.48 7.76
C CYS A 193 22.28 -4.14 6.74
N ARG A 194 22.84 -5.07 5.97
CA ARG A 194 22.07 -5.95 5.07
C ARG A 194 20.93 -6.64 5.83
N ASP A 195 19.77 -6.75 5.18
CA ASP A 195 18.54 -7.37 5.69
C ASP A 195 17.99 -6.72 6.97
N THR A 196 18.48 -5.53 7.33
CA THR A 196 17.98 -4.73 8.46
C THR A 196 16.92 -3.76 7.98
N TYR A 197 15.85 -3.64 8.75
CA TYR A 197 14.73 -2.75 8.47
C TYR A 197 14.75 -1.57 9.41
N ILE A 198 14.44 -0.41 8.85
CA ILE A 198 14.33 0.80 9.61
C ILE A 198 13.04 1.52 9.24
N LYS A 199 12.26 1.92 10.26
CA LYS A 199 11.13 2.83 10.07
C LYS A 199 11.67 4.25 10.14
N CYS A 200 11.28 5.08 9.19
CA CYS A 200 11.65 6.49 9.14
C CYS A 200 10.39 7.33 9.14
N ILE A 201 10.42 8.46 9.83
CA ILE A 201 9.33 9.44 9.83
C ILE A 201 9.84 10.69 9.11
N SER A 202 9.05 11.26 8.21
CA SER A 202 9.42 12.55 7.61
C SER A 202 9.42 13.65 8.67
N LYS A 203 10.35 14.59 8.57
CA LYS A 203 10.38 15.83 9.33
C LYS A 203 9.23 16.74 8.89
N GLU A 204 8.92 16.72 7.61
CA GLU A 204 7.88 17.47 6.95
C GLU A 204 6.53 16.86 7.31
N LYS A 205 5.60 17.74 7.64
CA LYS A 205 4.18 17.42 7.68
C LYS A 205 3.62 17.72 6.30
N VAL A 206 2.91 16.75 5.74
CA VAL A 206 2.10 16.97 4.55
C VAL A 206 0.67 17.28 4.97
N ASP A 207 -0.01 18.09 4.16
CA ASP A 207 -1.44 18.32 4.28
C ASP A 207 -2.11 18.10 2.93
N TYR A 208 -2.85 17.01 2.82
CA TYR A 208 -3.67 16.64 1.68
C TYR A 208 -5.15 16.97 1.91
N SER A 209 -5.47 17.97 2.74
CA SER A 209 -6.83 18.50 2.93
C SER A 209 -7.55 18.92 1.62
N GLY A 210 -6.80 19.11 0.53
CA GLY A 210 -7.30 19.38 -0.81
C GLY A 210 -7.84 18.15 -1.57
N ASN A 211 -8.10 18.35 -2.87
CA ASN A 211 -8.65 17.32 -3.78
C ASN A 211 -7.56 16.52 -4.51
N ASN A 212 -6.50 16.16 -3.78
CA ASN A 212 -5.34 15.42 -4.29
C ASN A 212 -5.11 14.17 -3.45
N MET A 213 -4.58 13.13 -4.09
CA MET A 213 -4.00 11.95 -3.46
C MET A 213 -2.51 11.93 -3.78
N ALA A 214 -1.67 11.39 -2.92
CA ALA A 214 -0.26 11.18 -3.26
C ALA A 214 0.10 9.70 -3.26
N ALA A 215 1.01 9.30 -4.16
CA ALA A 215 1.76 8.06 -4.01
C ALA A 215 3.14 8.37 -3.45
N ILE A 216 3.58 7.55 -2.51
CA ILE A 216 4.90 7.55 -1.92
C ILE A 216 5.74 6.52 -2.66
N ALA A 217 6.86 6.97 -3.22
CA ALA A 217 7.89 6.14 -3.84
C ALA A 217 9.21 6.25 -3.07
N THR A 218 10.10 5.28 -3.25
CA THR A 218 11.51 5.40 -2.85
C THR A 218 12.17 6.51 -3.65
N CYS A 219 12.96 7.36 -2.99
CA CYS A 219 13.84 8.26 -3.72
C CYS A 219 14.91 7.47 -4.48
N TYR A 220 15.18 7.81 -5.74
CA TYR A 220 16.19 7.11 -6.54
C TYR A 220 17.59 7.18 -5.91
N SER A 221 17.90 8.27 -5.21
CA SER A 221 19.21 8.52 -4.60
C SER A 221 19.60 7.52 -3.50
N ILE A 222 18.64 6.93 -2.78
CA ILE A 222 18.93 5.87 -1.82
C ILE A 222 19.11 4.51 -2.47
N GLY A 223 18.51 4.28 -3.64
CA GLY A 223 18.75 3.07 -4.44
C GLY A 223 20.24 2.89 -4.76
N SER A 224 20.94 3.97 -5.09
CA SER A 224 22.40 3.93 -5.33
C SER A 224 23.24 3.67 -4.08
N LEU A 225 22.66 3.74 -2.88
CA LEU A 225 23.32 3.43 -1.62
C LEU A 225 23.10 1.97 -1.18
N GLY A 226 22.49 1.14 -2.03
CA GLY A 226 22.08 -0.22 -1.65
C GLY A 226 20.89 -0.22 -0.69
N LEU A 227 20.15 0.88 -0.62
CA LEU A 227 18.93 1.04 0.17
C LEU A 227 17.70 1.00 -0.71
N VAL A 228 16.71 0.23 -0.31
CA VAL A 228 15.39 0.26 -0.95
C VAL A 228 14.31 0.56 0.05
N ASN A 229 13.27 1.25 -0.39
CA ASN A 229 11.98 1.11 0.26
C ASN A 229 11.47 -0.27 -0.14
N LYS A 230 11.46 -1.23 0.78
CA LYS A 230 11.00 -2.60 0.48
C LYS A 230 9.51 -2.63 0.07
N ARG A 231 8.82 -1.51 0.24
CA ARG A 231 7.64 -1.18 -0.58
C ARG A 231 8.05 -1.04 -2.06
N LYS A 232 8.36 -2.17 -2.71
CA LYS A 232 8.35 -2.26 -4.18
C LYS A 232 7.00 -1.77 -4.75
N ASN A 233 5.97 -1.73 -3.91
CA ASN A 233 4.65 -1.21 -4.20
C ASN A 233 4.42 0.18 -3.59
N LEU A 234 4.14 1.15 -4.47
CA LEU A 234 3.73 2.52 -4.13
C LEU A 234 2.67 2.50 -3.01
N SER A 235 2.94 3.17 -1.90
CA SER A 235 1.91 3.45 -0.90
C SER A 235 1.17 4.72 -1.27
N TYR A 236 -0.07 4.84 -0.86
CA TYR A 236 -0.85 6.04 -1.15
C TYR A 236 -1.25 6.76 0.13
N VAL A 237 -1.37 8.07 0.00
CA VAL A 237 -1.85 9.02 0.99
C VAL A 237 -3.18 9.55 0.49
N ASP A 238 -4.24 9.24 1.22
CA ASP A 238 -5.60 9.60 0.86
C ASP A 238 -5.83 11.13 0.98
N PRO A 239 -6.76 11.69 0.18
CA PRO A 239 -7.30 13.02 0.42
C PRO A 239 -7.79 13.18 1.86
N GLY A 240 -7.47 14.32 2.47
CA GLY A 240 -7.76 14.64 3.87
C GLY A 240 -6.69 14.23 4.87
N TYR A 241 -5.63 13.52 4.46
CA TYR A 241 -4.53 13.18 5.36
C TYR A 241 -3.70 14.42 5.73
N SER A 242 -3.44 14.60 7.02
CA SER A 242 -2.50 15.61 7.51
C SER A 242 -1.58 14.98 8.56
N GLY A 243 -0.28 15.05 8.36
CA GLY A 243 0.69 14.44 9.27
C GLY A 243 2.04 14.16 8.65
N ASN A 244 2.88 13.46 9.42
CA ASN A 244 4.20 13.03 8.98
C ASN A 244 4.10 11.71 8.22
N LEU A 245 4.84 11.59 7.12
CA LEU A 245 4.93 10.40 6.31
C LEU A 245 5.84 9.37 6.96
N PHE A 246 5.65 8.11 6.56
CA PHE A 246 6.44 7.00 7.05
C PHE A 246 7.05 6.22 5.88
N ALA A 247 8.36 5.96 5.98
CA ALA A 247 9.08 5.07 5.09
C ALA A 247 9.53 3.81 5.86
N LEU A 248 9.61 2.68 5.17
CA LEU A 248 10.25 1.48 5.67
C LEU A 248 11.43 1.17 4.74
N ILE A 249 12.64 1.42 5.23
CA ILE A 249 13.88 1.29 4.45
C ILE A 249 14.58 0.00 4.85
N MET A 250 15.11 -0.73 3.86
CA MET A 250 15.89 -1.94 4.05
C MET A 250 17.24 -1.81 3.35
N GLY A 251 18.31 -2.30 3.99
CA GLY A 251 19.61 -2.49 3.33
C GLY A 251 19.64 -3.78 2.52
N GLU A 252 19.89 -3.70 1.21
CA GLU A 252 19.94 -4.86 0.31
C GLU A 252 21.36 -5.43 0.14
N ASP A 253 22.33 -4.57 -0.18
CA ASP A 253 23.61 -5.05 -0.70
C ASP A 253 24.73 -5.03 0.35
N SER A 254 24.95 -3.86 0.93
CA SER A 254 26.06 -3.59 1.83
C SER A 254 25.64 -2.66 2.96
N GLU A 255 26.51 -2.56 3.95
CA GLU A 255 26.34 -1.60 5.02
C GLU A 255 26.31 -0.18 4.47
N CYS A 256 25.27 0.57 4.80
CA CYS A 256 25.09 1.94 4.36
C CYS A 256 24.80 2.85 5.55
N ILE A 257 25.17 4.12 5.43
CA ILE A 257 24.93 5.12 6.47
C ILE A 257 23.86 6.06 5.95
N LEU A 258 22.71 6.07 6.63
CA LEU A 258 21.63 7.01 6.39
C LEU A 258 21.72 8.15 7.40
N LYS A 259 21.66 9.39 6.92
CA LYS A 259 21.80 10.58 7.76
C LYS A 259 20.47 11.27 7.97
N VAL A 260 20.29 11.87 9.14
CA VAL A 260 19.17 12.78 9.38
C VAL A 260 19.24 13.91 8.35
N GLY A 261 18.13 14.17 7.66
CA GLY A 261 18.11 15.12 6.55
C GLY A 261 18.25 14.50 5.17
N ASP A 262 18.56 13.21 5.06
CA ASP A 262 18.58 12.52 3.77
C ASP A 262 17.17 12.40 3.18
N ASN A 263 17.17 12.38 1.85
CA ASN A 263 16.00 12.32 1.01
C ASN A 263 15.65 10.87 0.69
N VAL A 264 14.57 10.35 1.26
CA VAL A 264 14.27 8.90 1.14
C VAL A 264 12.94 8.57 0.50
N LEU A 265 12.03 9.55 0.44
CA LEU A 265 10.75 9.40 -0.21
C LEU A 265 10.63 10.44 -1.32
N ASP A 266 10.08 10.00 -2.44
CA ASP A 266 9.51 10.89 -3.44
C ASP A 266 7.99 10.84 -3.30
N LEU A 267 7.36 12.02 -3.28
CA LEU A 267 5.91 12.14 -3.33
C LEU A 267 5.48 12.48 -4.74
N LYS A 268 4.49 11.74 -5.21
CA LYS A 268 3.81 12.08 -6.46
C LYS A 268 2.35 12.32 -6.22
N GLU A 269 1.93 13.55 -6.51
CA GLU A 269 0.53 13.93 -6.43
C GLU A 269 -0.28 13.50 -7.66
N TYR A 270 -1.52 13.16 -7.41
CA TYR A 270 -2.54 12.84 -8.38
C TYR A 270 -3.78 13.67 -8.09
N LYS A 271 -4.31 14.28 -9.14
CA LYS A 271 -5.61 14.96 -9.06
C LYS A 271 -6.71 13.93 -8.88
N ILE A 272 -7.65 14.21 -7.99
CA ILE A 272 -8.87 13.42 -7.84
C ILE A 272 -9.89 13.80 -8.93
N TYR A 273 -10.60 12.79 -9.44
CA TYR A 273 -11.74 12.93 -10.32
C TYR A 273 -13.02 12.61 -9.56
N GLY A 274 -13.84 13.64 -9.34
CA GLY A 274 -15.04 13.57 -8.52
C GLY A 274 -14.93 14.43 -7.26
N LYS A 275 -15.94 14.32 -6.40
CA LYS A 275 -15.97 14.95 -5.09
C LYS A 275 -15.61 13.92 -4.04
N VAL A 276 -14.63 14.18 -3.20
CA VAL A 276 -14.37 13.36 -2.01
C VAL A 276 -15.49 13.61 -1.00
N LYS A 277 -16.27 12.58 -0.66
CA LYS A 277 -17.36 12.66 0.35
C LYS A 277 -16.86 12.25 1.73
N ARG A 278 -16.08 11.18 1.81
CA ARG A 278 -15.48 10.67 3.05
C ARG A 278 -14.20 11.44 3.34
N GLY A 279 -14.11 12.01 4.54
CA GLY A 279 -12.83 12.49 5.04
C GLY A 279 -11.88 11.32 5.33
N TYR A 280 -10.59 11.61 5.41
CA TYR A 280 -9.64 10.70 6.04
C TYR A 280 -10.00 10.57 7.51
N LYS A 281 -10.82 9.57 7.82
CA LYS A 281 -10.87 9.05 9.18
C LYS A 281 -9.71 8.08 9.24
N ASP A 282 -8.73 8.38 10.09
CA ASP A 282 -7.77 7.37 10.52
C ASP A 282 -8.56 6.32 11.28
N SER A 283 -9.24 5.45 10.54
CA SER A 283 -9.64 4.15 11.00
C SER A 283 -8.33 3.38 11.11
N SER A 284 -7.49 3.79 12.06
CA SER A 284 -7.01 2.80 13.00
C SER A 284 -8.26 1.99 13.36
N ILE A 285 -8.39 0.86 12.65
CA ILE A 285 -8.67 -0.37 13.36
C ILE A 285 -7.88 -0.18 14.64
N LYS A 286 -8.56 -0.03 15.79
CA LYS A 286 -7.91 -0.33 17.07
C LYS A 286 -7.30 -1.67 16.80
N SER A 287 -6.04 -1.64 16.47
CA SER A 287 -5.37 -2.75 15.90
C SER A 287 -5.16 -3.61 17.12
N HIS A 288 -6.12 -4.51 17.34
CA HIS A 288 -6.04 -5.54 18.34
C HIS A 288 -4.97 -6.52 17.85
N TYR A 289 -3.75 -6.03 17.73
CA TYR A 289 -2.53 -6.80 17.63
C TYR A 289 -2.11 -6.99 19.08
N LEU A 290 -2.41 -8.20 19.57
CA LEU A 290 -1.94 -8.74 20.84
C LEU A 290 -0.42 -8.93 20.83
#